data_AF-A0A1B9AKS9-F1
#
_entry.id   AF-A0A1B9AKS9-F1
#
_cell.length_a   1.000
_cell.length_b   1.000
_cell.length_c   1.000
_cell.angle_alpha   90.00
_cell.angle_beta   90.00
_cell.angle_gamma   90.00
#
_symmetry.space_group_name_H-M   'P 1'
#
loop_
_entity.id
_entity.type
_entity.pdbx_description
1 polymer ?
#
loop_
_entity_poly.entity_id
_entity_poly.type
_entity_poly.pdbx_seq_one_letter_code
_entity_poly.pdbx_strand_id
1 'polypeptide(L)' 'MEAKKAAIRLNMIELRKAAIDRNLETRAEIAEAIGVSTSQLWRAALPADHPSYNAPGQSFIAGVLKAFGEPFERFFFLD' A
#
# COMPACT_ATOMS: atom_id res chain seq x y z
N MET A 1 22.12 6.50 19.62
CA MET A 1 20.91 5.83 19.11
C MET A 1 20.71 6.31 17.70
N GLU A 2 20.85 5.44 16.71
CA GLU A 2 20.50 5.75 15.32
C GLU A 2 19.00 6.03 15.29
N ALA A 3 18.58 7.22 14.83
CA ALA A 3 17.17 7.49 14.64
C ALA A 3 16.65 6.49 13.59
N LYS A 4 15.69 5.62 13.96
CA LYS A 4 14.94 4.84 12.97
C LYS A 4 14.36 5.84 11.97
N LYS A 5 14.78 5.75 10.70
CA LYS A 5 14.21 6.58 9.64
C LYS A 5 12.70 6.29 9.59
N ALA A 6 11.91 7.34 9.72
CA ALA A 6 10.47 7.25 9.52
C ALA A 6 10.20 6.61 8.14
N ALA A 7 9.40 5.55 8.13
CA ALA A 7 9.04 4.85 6.91
C ALA A 7 7.58 5.16 6.58
N ILE A 8 7.29 5.31 5.29
CA ILE A 8 5.90 5.35 4.83
C ILE A 8 5.34 3.93 4.98
N ARG A 9 4.14 3.83 5.54
CA ARG A 9 3.39 2.59 5.76
C ARG A 9 2.10 2.60 4.96
N LEU A 10 1.69 1.44 4.46
CA LEU A 10 0.39 1.27 3.82
C LEU A 10 -0.69 1.03 4.88
N ASN A 11 -1.75 1.84 4.84
CA ASN A 11 -2.98 1.57 5.55
C ASN A 11 -3.80 0.53 4.78
N MET A 12 -3.55 -0.75 5.08
CA MET A 12 -4.22 -1.86 4.38
C MET A 12 -5.74 -1.87 4.58
N ILE A 13 -6.24 -1.33 5.70
CA ILE A 13 -7.68 -1.27 5.99
C ILE A 13 -8.34 -0.30 5.02
N GLU A 14 -7.81 0.91 4.88
CA GLU A 14 -8.35 1.91 3.96
C GLU A 14 -8.19 1.51 2.50
N LEU A 15 -7.06 0.87 2.14
CA LEU A 15 -6.89 0.32 0.79
C LEU A 15 -7.97 -0.73 0.46
N ARG A 16 -8.29 -1.64 1.39
CA ARG A 16 -9.33 -2.65 1.18
C ARG A 16 -10.72 -2.04 1.04
N LYS A 17 -11.05 -1.02 1.85
CA LYS A 17 -12.33 -0.31 1.71
C LYS A 17 -12.46 0.31 0.32
N ALA A 18 -11.44 1.05 -0.11
CA ALA A 18 -11.43 1.66 -1.45
C ALA A 18 -11.47 0.63 -2.58
N ALA A 19 -10.85 -0.54 -2.40
CA ALA A 19 -10.93 -1.67 -3.34
C ALA A 19 -12.36 -2.21 -3.46
N ILE A 20 -13.06 -2.40 -2.33
CA ILE A 20 -14.47 -2.84 -2.30
C ILE A 20 -15.36 -1.82 -3.02
N ASP A 21 -15.18 -0.52 -2.75
CA ASP A 21 -15.95 0.55 -3.41
C ASP A 21 -15.76 0.57 -4.95
N ARG A 22 -14.67 -0.04 -5.44
CA ARG A 22 -14.34 -0.19 -6.87
C ARG A 22 -14.62 -1.59 -7.42
N ASN A 23 -15.29 -2.46 -6.67
CA ASN A 23 -15.54 -3.87 -7.02
C ASN A 23 -14.26 -4.67 -7.35
N LEU A 24 -13.16 -4.40 -6.63
CA LEU A 24 -11.93 -5.18 -6.71
C LEU A 24 -11.91 -6.19 -5.55
N GLU A 25 -12.21 -7.45 -5.83
CA GLU A 25 -12.45 -8.48 -4.80
C GLU A 25 -11.18 -9.25 -4.44
N THR A 26 -10.24 -9.35 -5.38
CA THR A 26 -9.04 -10.16 -5.26
C THR A 26 -7.78 -9.31 -5.11
N ARG A 27 -6.76 -9.87 -4.45
CA ARG A 27 -5.43 -9.24 -4.38
C ARG A 27 -4.80 -9.04 -5.76
N ALA A 28 -5.16 -9.87 -6.74
CA ALA A 28 -4.69 -9.73 -8.12
C ALA A 28 -5.28 -8.48 -8.78
N GLU A 29 -6.59 -8.29 -8.69
CA GLU A 29 -7.28 -7.11 -9.23
C GLU A 29 -6.80 -5.81 -8.57
N ILE A 30 -6.59 -5.81 -7.25
CA ILE A 30 -6.05 -4.65 -6.55
C ILE A 30 -4.62 -4.34 -7.03
N ALA A 31 -3.77 -5.36 -7.15
CA ALA A 31 -2.39 -5.18 -7.60
C ALA A 31 -2.34 -4.66 -9.06
N GLU A 32 -3.19 -5.21 -9.93
CA GLU A 32 -3.35 -4.77 -11.32
C GLU A 32 -3.82 -3.32 -11.39
N ALA A 33 -4.85 -2.93 -10.62
CA ALA A 33 -5.37 -1.56 -10.59
C ALA A 33 -4.30 -0.54 -10.16
N ILE A 34 -3.44 -0.90 -9.20
CA ILE A 34 -2.32 -0.07 -8.73
C ILE A 34 -1.14 -0.08 -9.72
N GLY A 35 -1.03 -1.10 -10.59
CA GLY A 35 0.09 -1.28 -11.51
C GLY A 35 1.33 -1.91 -10.85
N VAL A 36 1.14 -2.81 -9.88
CA VAL A 36 2.21 -3.51 -9.16
C VAL A 36 1.99 -5.03 -9.19
N SER A 37 3.02 -5.80 -8.83
CA SER A 37 2.85 -7.24 -8.65
C SER A 37 2.08 -7.56 -7.36
N THR A 38 1.38 -8.69 -7.36
CA THR A 38 0.71 -9.23 -6.16
C THR A 38 1.68 -9.44 -5.00
N SER A 39 2.93 -9.79 -5.29
CA SER A 39 4.01 -9.91 -4.31
C SER A 39 4.40 -8.56 -3.71
N GLN A 40 4.47 -7.48 -4.49
CA GLN A 40 4.73 -6.13 -3.97
C GLN A 40 3.60 -5.66 -3.07
N LEU A 41 2.34 -5.85 -3.49
CA LEU A 41 1.17 -5.55 -2.66
C LEU A 41 1.18 -6.34 -1.35
N TRP A 42 1.51 -7.64 -1.42
CA TRP A 42 1.61 -8.48 -0.22
C TRP A 42 2.71 -7.97 0.72
N ARG A 43 3.92 -7.70 0.23
CA ARG A 43 5.04 -7.21 1.07
C ARG A 43 4.73 -5.86 1.73
N ALA A 44 4.05 -4.95 1.02
CA ALA A 44 3.65 -3.65 1.56
C ALA A 44 2.58 -3.75 2.66
N ALA A 45 1.77 -4.81 2.66
CA ALA A 45 0.71 -5.06 3.64
C ALA A 45 1.20 -5.76 4.92
N LEU A 46 2.47 -6.20 4.98
CA LEU A 46 3.02 -6.88 6.14
C LEU A 46 3.34 -5.92 7.31
N PRO A 47 3.35 -6.43 8.54
CA PRO A 47 3.94 -5.72 9.69
C PRO A 47 5.37 -5.24 9.40
N ALA A 48 5.76 -4.10 9.97
CA ALA A 48 7.06 -3.47 9.67
C ALA A 48 8.27 -4.30 10.13
N ASP A 49 8.06 -5.15 11.13
CA ASP A 49 9.04 -6.08 11.70
C ASP A 49 9.11 -7.42 10.94
N HIS A 50 8.22 -7.66 9.98
CA HIS A 50 8.24 -8.90 9.20
C HIS A 50 9.46 -8.93 8.26
N PRO A 51 10.24 -10.02 8.18
CA PRO A 51 11.47 -10.08 7.36
C PRO A 51 11.27 -9.77 5.87
N SER A 52 10.10 -10.15 5.34
CA SER A 52 9.72 -9.91 3.94
C SER A 52 9.05 -8.56 3.69
N TYR A 53 8.86 -7.72 4.73
CA TYR A 53 8.24 -6.41 4.57
C TYR A 53 9.06 -5.52 3.65
N ASN A 54 8.37 -4.74 2.83
CA ASN A 54 9.00 -3.67 2.07
C ASN A 54 8.10 -2.44 2.06
N ALA A 55 8.67 -1.28 2.37
CA ALA A 55 7.92 -0.04 2.40
C ALA A 55 7.39 0.34 1.01
N PRO A 56 6.20 0.97 0.91
CA PRO A 56 5.71 1.50 -0.35
C PRO A 56 6.69 2.51 -0.93
N GLY A 57 7.25 2.19 -2.10
CA GLY A 57 8.07 3.12 -2.87
C GLY A 57 7.22 4.14 -3.65
N GLN A 58 7.87 5.13 -4.27
CA GLN A 58 7.20 6.20 -5.01
C GLN A 58 6.24 5.69 -6.08
N SER A 59 6.64 4.70 -6.88
CA SER A 59 5.77 4.13 -7.92
C SER A 59 4.55 3.40 -7.35
N PHE A 60 4.69 2.74 -6.19
CA PHE A 60 3.57 2.09 -5.51
C PHE A 60 2.57 3.14 -5.02
N ILE A 61 3.07 4.20 -4.37
CA ILE A 61 2.27 5.30 -3.86
C ILE A 61 1.51 5.97 -5.01
N ALA A 62 2.21 6.34 -6.07
CA ALA A 62 1.60 6.94 -7.26
C ALA A 62 0.52 6.03 -7.88
N GLY A 63 0.77 4.71 -7.92
CA GLY A 63 -0.20 3.71 -8.38
C GLY A 63 -1.49 3.71 -7.55
N VAL A 64 -1.37 3.71 -6.22
CA VAL A 64 -2.53 3.75 -5.32
C VAL A 64 -3.31 5.05 -5.51
N LEU A 65 -2.62 6.20 -5.50
CA LEU A 65 -3.27 7.49 -5.67
C LEU A 65 -3.98 7.61 -7.02
N LYS A 66 -3.36 7.11 -8.09
CA LYS A 66 -3.95 7.09 -9.43
C LYS A 66 -5.16 6.16 -9.52
N ALA A 67 -5.09 4.97 -8.92
CA ALA A 67 -6.16 3.98 -9.01
C ALA A 67 -7.41 4.44 -8.25
N PHE A 68 -7.24 5.00 -7.05
CA PHE A 68 -8.36 5.29 -6.15
C PHE A 68 -8.76 6.77 -6.12
N GLY A 69 -7.86 7.70 -6.47
CA GLY A 69 -8.18 9.13 -6.59
C GLY A 69 -8.44 9.85 -5.27
N GLU A 70 -7.96 9.30 -4.16
CA GLU A 70 -8.19 9.79 -2.80
C GLU A 70 -6.90 10.36 -2.18
N PRO A 71 -6.96 11.15 -1.10
CA PRO A 71 -5.79 11.77 -0.48
C PRO A 71 -4.73 10.76 -0.01
N PHE A 72 -3.46 11.18 0.01
CA PHE A 72 -2.33 10.36 0.44
C PHE A 72 -2.54 9.79 1.86
N GLU A 73 -3.01 10.63 2.77
CA GLU A 73 -3.19 10.36 4.20
C GLU A 73 -4.27 9.30 4.45
N ARG A 74 -5.15 9.04 3.47
CA ARG A 74 -6.11 7.92 3.56
C ARG A 74 -5.38 6.59 3.47
N PHE A 75 -4.41 6.47 2.59
CA PHE A 75 -3.74 5.20 2.29
C PHE A 75 -2.38 5.05 2.95
N PHE A 76 -1.76 6.15 3.39
CA PHE A 76 -0.38 6.14 3.84
C PHE A 76 -0.18 6.99 5.10
N PHE A 77 0.73 6.53 5.96
CA PHE A 77 1.12 7.22 7.19
C PHE A 77 2.62 7.03 7.47
N LEU A 78 3.17 7.82 8.39
CA LEU A 78 4.55 7.70 8.85
C LEU A 78 4.60 6.89 10.15
N ASP A 79 5.59 6.00 10.26
CA ASP A 79 5.92 5.19 11.43
C ASP A 79 7.43 5.23 11.69
#